data_AF-A0A955NSX0-F1
#
_entry.id   AF-A0A955NSX0-F1
#
_cell.length_a   1.000
_cell.length_b   1.000
_cell.length_c   1.000
_cell.angle_alpha   90.00
_cell.angle_beta   90.00
_cell.angle_gamma   90.00
#
_symmetry.space_group_name_H-M   'P 1'
#
loop_
_entity.id
_entity.type
_entity.pdbx_description
1 polymer ?
#
loop_
_entity_poly.entity_id
_entity_poly.type
_entity_poly.pdbx_seq_one_letter_code
_entity_poly.pdbx_strand_id
1 'polypeptide(L)'
;YLLHWVCDIGGDIPVFYRNFSVIDDSFAVAILNSTSHRQPRPEPDFHELHLPFSYWAESMLFTPRGSAQQFANFSMGARQYGDDPGLMIFKGGCYLKDDQTVFYDEPEPVQRAVLASYQELWGMHGFPQPLSSLYTYGLGNGPVKVARSLGFDLLGALCADQNWGDGPFQINHWGMPARPYFVSSEDFRKPGPGNSGAMVGVQQCERYTVGCRDYNCVYSFEGGISYAFDQYIAQAKDKVVDEIILSREKDFLECLLNSAGQTDTPFFFSCGIEMNGVWPEMGKLNRMMMEHLVKRSRDFPLAFANASETAKFMRRHYDKTPESILYLPDVYCGLTQGGKPACH
;
A
#
# COMPACT_ATOMS: atom_id res chain seq x y z
N TYR A 1 -0.38 -22.28 1.02
CA TYR A 1 0.67 -23.31 1.13
C TYR A 1 2.02 -22.64 1.11
N LEU A 2 2.93 -22.96 2.03
CA LEU A 2 4.27 -22.38 2.00
C LEU A 2 5.25 -23.35 1.31
N LEU A 3 5.67 -23.03 0.10
CA LEU A 3 6.66 -23.79 -0.66
C LEU A 3 8.05 -23.21 -0.41
N HIS A 4 8.92 -23.96 0.26
CA HIS A 4 10.33 -23.61 0.41
C HIS A 4 11.12 -24.29 -0.71
N TRP A 5 11.79 -23.50 -1.54
CA TRP A 5 12.74 -24.01 -2.52
C TRP A 5 14.06 -23.26 -2.40
N VAL A 6 15.14 -24.01 -2.22
CA VAL A 6 16.50 -23.47 -2.23
C VAL A 6 17.03 -23.64 -3.65
N CYS A 7 17.18 -22.52 -4.35
CA CYS A 7 17.83 -22.46 -5.65
C CYS A 7 19.01 -21.49 -5.53
N ASP A 8 20.19 -21.92 -5.97
CA ASP A 8 21.35 -21.04 -6.15
C ASP A 8 21.08 -20.15 -7.37
N ILE A 9 20.64 -18.92 -7.12
CA ILE A 9 20.30 -17.93 -8.15
C ILE A 9 21.47 -16.98 -8.46
N GLY A 10 22.69 -17.36 -8.08
CA GLY A 10 23.88 -16.51 -8.11
C GLY A 10 24.42 -16.33 -6.70
N GLY A 11 25.75 -16.45 -6.55
CA GLY A 11 26.43 -16.57 -5.26
C GLY A 11 26.34 -15.37 -4.31
N ASP A 12 25.56 -14.33 -4.62
CA ASP A 12 25.28 -13.19 -3.73
C ASP A 12 24.01 -13.36 -2.87
N ILE A 13 23.10 -14.29 -3.21
CA ILE A 13 21.87 -14.57 -2.44
C ILE A 13 21.94 -15.98 -1.83
N PRO A 14 22.17 -16.09 -0.50
CA PRO A 14 22.37 -17.40 0.14
C PRO A 14 21.07 -18.18 0.37
N VAL A 15 19.91 -17.50 0.39
CA VAL A 15 18.60 -18.09 0.67
C VAL A 15 17.55 -17.38 -0.16
N PHE A 16 16.71 -18.13 -0.87
CA PHE A 16 15.61 -17.62 -1.68
C PHE A 16 14.26 -17.94 -1.03
N TYR A 17 13.34 -16.98 -1.06
CA TYR A 17 12.04 -17.11 -0.44
C TYR A 17 10.93 -16.51 -1.31
N ARG A 18 9.79 -17.19 -1.43
CA ARG A 18 8.59 -16.70 -2.12
C ARG A 18 7.31 -17.18 -1.43
N ASN A 19 6.35 -16.27 -1.33
CA ASN A 19 4.99 -16.58 -0.91
C ASN A 19 4.10 -16.93 -2.08
N PHE A 20 3.30 -17.97 -1.92
CA PHE A 20 2.23 -18.29 -2.86
C PHE A 20 0.96 -18.62 -2.08
N SER A 21 -0.13 -17.96 -2.46
CA SER A 21 -1.46 -18.25 -1.96
C SER A 21 -2.32 -18.70 -3.12
N VAL A 22 -3.06 -19.79 -2.92
CA VAL A 22 -4.19 -20.15 -3.79
C VAL A 22 -5.41 -19.62 -3.08
N ILE A 23 -6.11 -18.69 -3.70
CA ILE A 23 -7.31 -18.06 -3.15
C ILE A 23 -8.53 -18.53 -3.93
N ASP A 24 -9.64 -18.63 -3.22
CA ASP A 24 -10.96 -18.96 -3.74
C ASP A 24 -11.95 -17.91 -3.23
N ASP A 25 -13.23 -18.10 -3.52
CA ASP A 25 -14.31 -17.33 -2.91
C ASP A 25 -14.20 -17.35 -1.38
N SER A 26 -14.70 -16.29 -0.73
CA SER A 26 -14.63 -16.10 0.72
C SER A 26 -13.22 -15.99 1.32
N PHE A 27 -12.17 -15.80 0.51
CA PHE A 27 -10.87 -15.42 1.04
C PHE A 27 -10.79 -13.93 1.36
N ALA A 28 -10.20 -13.61 2.51
CA ALA A 28 -9.66 -12.29 2.78
C ALA A 28 -8.26 -12.19 2.13
N VAL A 29 -7.99 -11.12 1.39
CA VAL A 29 -6.68 -10.87 0.76
C VAL A 29 -6.10 -9.58 1.31
N ALA A 30 -5.13 -9.70 2.21
CA ALA A 30 -4.39 -8.58 2.79
C ALA A 30 -3.28 -8.13 1.84
N ILE A 31 -3.44 -6.94 1.26
CA ILE A 31 -2.46 -6.27 0.42
C ILE A 31 -1.56 -5.44 1.33
N LEU A 32 -0.32 -5.86 1.50
CA LEU A 32 0.60 -5.21 2.41
C LEU A 32 1.44 -4.18 1.68
N ASN A 33 1.45 -2.95 2.17
CA ASN A 33 2.27 -1.86 1.67
C ASN A 33 3.16 -1.35 2.81
N SER A 34 4.47 -1.23 2.58
CA SER A 34 5.33 -0.42 3.44
C SER A 34 5.25 1.03 2.99
N THR A 35 4.80 1.90 3.89
CA THR A 35 4.50 3.30 3.58
C THR A 35 5.54 4.26 4.15
N SER A 36 6.77 3.79 4.37
CA SER A 36 7.83 4.64 4.89
C SER A 36 8.91 4.94 3.85
N HIS A 37 9.27 6.22 3.77
CA HIS A 37 10.42 6.75 3.04
C HIS A 37 11.68 6.82 3.94
N ARG A 38 11.56 6.53 5.23
CA ARG A 38 12.63 6.71 6.21
C ARG A 38 13.51 5.47 6.31
N GLN A 39 14.71 5.64 6.87
CA GLN A 39 15.64 4.56 7.17
C GLN A 39 15.79 4.38 8.69
N PRO A 40 16.02 3.17 9.21
CA PRO A 40 15.97 1.88 8.49
C PRO A 40 14.53 1.57 8.06
N ARG A 41 14.35 1.04 6.85
CA ARG A 41 13.04 0.63 6.32
C ARG A 41 12.55 -0.66 7.02
N PRO A 42 11.23 -0.97 6.98
CA PRO A 42 10.64 -2.06 7.77
C PRO A 42 10.77 -3.44 7.13
N GLU A 43 11.53 -3.60 6.05
CA GLU A 43 11.63 -4.89 5.35
C GLU A 43 12.07 -6.05 6.24
N PRO A 44 13.00 -5.87 7.22
CA PRO A 44 13.36 -6.98 8.12
C PRO A 44 12.17 -7.61 8.84
N ASP A 45 11.16 -6.82 9.22
CA ASP A 45 9.95 -7.34 9.87
C ASP A 45 9.08 -8.15 8.91
N PHE A 46 8.92 -7.67 7.66
CA PHE A 46 8.23 -8.42 6.63
C PHE A 46 8.97 -9.70 6.25
N HIS A 47 10.29 -9.64 6.16
CA HIS A 47 11.15 -10.76 5.81
C HIS A 47 11.15 -11.83 6.90
N GLU A 48 11.22 -11.46 8.17
CA GLU A 48 11.14 -12.41 9.29
C GLU A 48 9.77 -13.11 9.35
N LEU A 49 8.70 -12.34 9.13
CA LEU A 49 7.34 -12.87 9.10
C LEU A 49 6.96 -13.50 7.77
N HIS A 50 7.89 -13.54 6.81
CA HIS A 50 7.67 -14.17 5.53
C HIS A 50 6.44 -13.57 4.82
N LEU A 51 6.30 -12.24 4.81
CA LEU A 51 5.15 -11.53 4.24
C LEU A 51 5.53 -10.85 2.91
N PRO A 52 4.72 -11.01 1.83
CA PRO A 52 4.91 -10.21 0.63
C PRO A 52 4.44 -8.78 0.90
N PHE A 53 5.15 -7.78 0.39
CA PHE A 53 4.74 -6.39 0.51
C PHE A 53 5.23 -5.56 -0.66
N SER A 54 4.50 -4.47 -0.92
CA SER A 54 4.92 -3.41 -1.83
C SER A 54 5.60 -2.28 -1.06
N TYR A 55 6.55 -1.59 -1.66
CA TYR A 55 7.17 -0.43 -1.02
C TYR A 55 7.62 0.61 -2.03
N TRP A 56 7.89 1.83 -1.54
CA TRP A 56 8.32 2.94 -2.40
C TRP A 56 9.84 2.94 -2.60
N ALA A 57 10.28 2.84 -3.85
CA ALA A 57 11.69 2.84 -4.20
C ALA A 57 12.28 4.25 -4.35
N GLU A 58 12.01 5.16 -3.40
CA GLU A 58 12.42 6.58 -3.50
C GLU A 58 13.94 6.78 -3.51
N SER A 59 14.60 6.30 -2.45
CA SER A 59 16.04 6.51 -2.21
C SER A 59 16.95 5.84 -3.26
N MET A 60 16.44 4.83 -3.95
CA MET A 60 17.13 4.14 -5.05
C MET A 60 17.34 5.03 -6.26
N LEU A 61 16.35 5.88 -6.54
CA LEU A 61 16.26 6.61 -7.80
C LEU A 61 16.88 8.00 -7.70
N PHE A 62 17.04 8.52 -6.49
CA PHE A 62 17.44 9.90 -6.23
C PHE A 62 18.83 10.01 -5.60
N THR A 63 19.56 8.89 -5.45
CA THR A 63 20.91 8.92 -4.91
C THR A 63 21.90 9.39 -5.98
N PRO A 64 22.62 10.51 -5.78
CA PRO A 64 23.34 11.19 -6.86
C PRO A 64 24.52 10.41 -7.47
N ARG A 65 24.97 9.31 -6.84
CA ARG A 65 26.02 8.40 -7.34
C ARG A 65 25.89 7.02 -6.70
N GLY A 66 25.16 6.11 -7.33
CA GLY A 66 25.10 4.70 -6.94
C GLY A 66 26.36 3.94 -7.39
N SER A 67 26.99 3.17 -6.50
CA SER A 67 27.97 2.15 -6.86
C SER A 67 27.26 0.88 -7.35
N ALA A 68 27.95 0.02 -8.09
CA ALA A 68 27.41 -1.29 -8.49
C ALA A 68 26.90 -2.11 -7.28
N GLN A 69 27.57 -2.01 -6.14
CA GLN A 69 27.13 -2.63 -4.89
C GLN A 69 25.83 -2.03 -4.37
N GLN A 70 25.66 -0.70 -4.42
CA GLN A 70 24.41 -0.06 -4.03
C GLN A 70 23.26 -0.51 -4.94
N PHE A 71 23.49 -0.63 -6.25
CA PHE A 71 22.50 -1.16 -7.19
C PHE A 71 22.17 -2.63 -6.95
N ALA A 72 23.16 -3.48 -6.66
CA ALA A 72 22.91 -4.87 -6.30
C ALA A 72 22.09 -5.00 -5.01
N ASN A 73 22.37 -4.16 -4.01
CA ASN A 73 21.63 -4.11 -2.76
C ASN A 73 20.18 -3.65 -2.95
N PHE A 74 19.94 -2.75 -3.91
CA PHE A 74 18.62 -2.22 -4.23
C PHE A 74 17.66 -3.29 -4.78
N SER A 75 18.14 -4.17 -5.65
CA SER A 75 17.33 -5.27 -6.19
C SER A 75 17.38 -6.55 -5.35
N MET A 76 18.28 -6.63 -4.36
CA MET A 76 18.48 -7.83 -3.54
C MET A 76 17.18 -8.29 -2.86
N GLY A 77 16.42 -7.40 -2.23
CA GLY A 77 15.16 -7.77 -1.57
C GLY A 77 14.12 -8.36 -2.55
N ALA A 78 13.96 -7.73 -3.72
CA ALA A 78 13.08 -8.22 -4.78
C ALA A 78 13.53 -9.58 -5.34
N ARG A 79 14.85 -9.79 -5.51
CA ARG A 79 15.41 -11.07 -5.95
C ARG A 79 15.29 -12.14 -4.86
N GLN A 80 15.57 -11.80 -3.61
CA GLN A 80 15.66 -12.73 -2.49
C GLN A 80 14.29 -13.12 -1.92
N TYR A 81 13.45 -12.14 -1.61
CA TYR A 81 12.18 -12.32 -0.88
C TYR A 81 10.95 -12.09 -1.76
N GLY A 82 11.12 -11.52 -2.96
CA GLY A 82 10.01 -11.19 -3.85
C GLY A 82 9.32 -9.89 -3.48
N ASP A 83 10.03 -8.98 -2.79
CA ASP A 83 9.54 -7.64 -2.51
C ASP A 83 9.09 -6.95 -3.81
N ASP A 84 8.07 -6.08 -3.71
CA ASP A 84 7.46 -5.38 -4.84
C ASP A 84 7.75 -3.87 -4.78
N PRO A 85 8.96 -3.43 -5.20
CA PRO A 85 9.29 -2.03 -5.26
C PRO A 85 8.50 -1.34 -6.38
N GLY A 86 7.96 -0.19 -6.03
CA GLY A 86 7.29 0.72 -6.95
C GLY A 86 8.06 2.00 -7.18
N LEU A 87 7.98 2.53 -8.41
CA LEU A 87 8.49 3.86 -8.73
C LEU A 87 7.66 4.90 -7.99
N MET A 88 8.28 5.65 -7.08
CA MET A 88 7.64 6.77 -6.40
C MET A 88 8.11 8.10 -6.96
N ILE A 89 7.19 8.92 -7.48
CA ILE A 89 7.50 10.27 -7.98
C ILE A 89 6.45 11.25 -7.50
N PHE A 90 6.90 12.30 -6.81
CA PHE A 90 6.03 13.38 -6.34
C PHE A 90 6.28 14.71 -7.03
N LYS A 91 7.56 15.06 -7.18
CA LYS A 91 8.00 16.38 -7.61
C LYS A 91 9.23 16.31 -8.50
N GLY A 92 9.55 17.42 -9.16
CA GLY A 92 10.80 17.67 -9.86
C GLY A 92 12.03 17.19 -9.12
N GLY A 93 12.10 17.46 -7.81
CA GLY A 93 13.18 17.07 -6.89
C GLY A 93 13.58 15.61 -6.94
N CYS A 94 12.67 14.74 -7.38
CA CYS A 94 12.91 13.33 -7.65
C CYS A 94 13.92 13.15 -8.81
N TYR A 95 13.76 13.83 -9.94
CA TYR A 95 14.60 13.64 -11.13
C TYR A 95 15.52 14.83 -11.44
N LEU A 96 15.29 15.98 -10.80
CA LEU A 96 16.07 17.21 -10.91
C LEU A 96 16.22 17.84 -9.53
N LYS A 97 17.46 17.86 -9.03
CA LYS A 97 17.77 18.37 -7.70
C LYS A 97 17.19 19.78 -7.49
N ASP A 98 16.60 20.00 -6.31
CA ASP A 98 16.02 21.27 -5.85
C ASP A 98 14.72 21.71 -6.55
N ASP A 99 14.28 21.01 -7.61
CA ASP A 99 13.02 21.31 -8.29
C ASP A 99 11.81 20.96 -7.40
N GLN A 100 10.83 21.85 -7.35
CA GLN A 100 9.62 21.71 -6.53
C GLN A 100 8.35 21.54 -7.36
N THR A 101 8.46 21.52 -8.69
CA THR A 101 7.34 21.30 -9.61
C THR A 101 6.64 20.00 -9.27
N VAL A 102 5.33 20.01 -9.13
CA VAL A 102 4.59 18.77 -8.85
C VAL A 102 4.55 17.94 -10.12
N PHE A 103 4.80 16.63 -10.03
CA PHE A 103 4.97 15.80 -11.23
C PHE A 103 3.73 15.80 -12.15
N TYR A 104 2.52 15.94 -11.59
CA TYR A 104 1.32 16.04 -12.41
C TYR A 104 1.18 17.38 -13.16
N ASP A 105 1.84 18.44 -12.70
CA ASP A 105 1.88 19.75 -13.36
C ASP A 105 2.92 19.81 -14.49
N GLU A 106 3.82 18.81 -14.56
CA GLU A 106 4.82 18.73 -15.63
C GLU A 106 4.17 18.55 -17.01
N PRO A 107 4.78 19.10 -18.08
CA PRO A 107 4.35 18.82 -19.43
C PRO A 107 4.42 17.32 -19.75
N GLU A 108 3.44 16.81 -20.53
CA GLU A 108 3.40 15.40 -20.95
C GLU A 108 4.75 14.87 -21.52
N PRO A 109 5.51 15.64 -22.36
CA PRO A 109 6.82 15.18 -22.82
C PRO A 109 7.84 14.93 -21.69
N VAL A 110 7.80 15.73 -20.62
CA VAL A 110 8.66 15.57 -19.44
C VAL A 110 8.23 14.34 -18.66
N GLN A 111 6.92 14.21 -18.37
CA GLN A 111 6.36 13.04 -17.69
C GLN A 111 6.76 11.75 -18.43
N ARG A 112 6.64 11.74 -19.76
CA ARG A 112 7.00 10.60 -20.61
C ARG A 112 8.48 10.28 -20.56
N ALA A 113 9.34 11.29 -20.68
CA ALA A 113 10.79 11.11 -20.64
C ALA A 113 11.24 10.54 -19.28
N VAL A 114 10.70 11.07 -18.19
CA VAL A 114 11.00 10.61 -16.82
C VAL A 114 10.57 9.16 -16.62
N LEU A 115 9.31 8.82 -16.91
CA LEU A 115 8.80 7.46 -16.72
C LEU A 115 9.53 6.42 -17.61
N ALA A 116 9.79 6.76 -18.88
CA ALA A 116 10.51 5.87 -19.78
C ALA A 116 11.97 5.65 -19.33
N SER A 117 12.64 6.70 -18.86
CA SER A 117 14.00 6.58 -18.32
C SER A 117 14.04 5.66 -17.10
N TYR A 118 13.04 5.73 -16.22
CA TYR A 118 12.97 4.83 -15.08
C TYR A 118 12.73 3.37 -15.49
N GLN A 119 11.92 3.09 -16.52
CA GLN A 119 11.76 1.73 -17.03
C GLN A 119 13.08 1.17 -17.57
N GLU A 120 13.87 1.97 -18.27
CA GLU A 120 15.20 1.58 -18.77
C GLU A 120 16.17 1.30 -17.61
N LEU A 121 16.26 2.23 -16.65
CA LEU A 121 17.14 2.11 -15.49
C LEU A 121 16.78 0.92 -14.61
N TRP A 122 15.49 0.58 -14.50
CA TRP A 122 15.02 -0.53 -13.68
C TRP A 122 15.66 -1.86 -14.06
N GLY A 123 15.70 -2.17 -15.35
CA GLY A 123 16.38 -3.38 -15.84
C GLY A 123 17.88 -3.33 -15.59
N MET A 124 18.51 -2.16 -15.74
CA MET A 124 19.94 -1.98 -15.48
C MET A 124 20.32 -2.18 -14.01
N HIS A 125 19.37 -1.97 -13.08
CA HIS A 125 19.57 -2.21 -11.63
C HIS A 125 19.39 -3.68 -11.21
N GLY A 126 19.16 -4.59 -12.16
CA GLY A 126 19.09 -6.03 -11.90
C GLY A 126 17.77 -6.48 -11.27
N PHE A 127 16.71 -5.68 -11.39
CA PHE A 127 15.38 -6.13 -10.99
C PHE A 127 14.88 -7.28 -11.87
N PRO A 128 14.23 -8.29 -11.27
CA PRO A 128 13.81 -9.48 -12.00
C PRO A 128 12.62 -9.24 -12.94
N GLN A 129 11.90 -8.13 -12.78
CA GLN A 129 10.70 -7.80 -13.54
C GLN A 129 10.79 -6.36 -14.08
N PRO A 130 10.23 -6.09 -15.27
CA PRO A 130 10.09 -4.72 -15.76
C PRO A 130 9.30 -3.85 -14.79
N LEU A 131 9.64 -2.56 -14.73
CA LEU A 131 8.85 -1.59 -13.97
C LEU A 131 7.49 -1.40 -14.66
N SER A 132 6.43 -1.89 -14.02
CA SER A 132 5.04 -1.74 -14.48
C SER A 132 4.16 -0.96 -13.51
N SER A 133 4.72 -0.51 -12.38
CA SER A 133 3.98 0.10 -11.29
C SER A 133 4.43 1.54 -11.01
N LEU A 134 3.46 2.43 -10.89
CA LEU A 134 3.67 3.84 -10.54
C LEU A 134 2.97 4.11 -9.20
N TYR A 135 3.75 4.51 -8.20
CA TYR A 135 3.27 4.87 -6.87
C TYR A 135 3.37 6.38 -6.73
N THR A 136 2.29 7.05 -6.36
CA THR A 136 2.36 8.48 -6.02
C THR A 136 1.11 8.94 -5.30
N TYR A 137 1.33 9.94 -4.45
CA TYR A 137 0.28 10.67 -3.77
C TYR A 137 -0.24 11.83 -4.60
N GLY A 138 0.63 12.50 -5.34
CA GLY A 138 0.27 13.63 -6.20
C GLY A 138 -0.03 13.11 -7.60
N LEU A 139 -1.17 12.43 -7.76
CA LEU A 139 -1.56 11.87 -9.05
C LEU A 139 -2.58 12.76 -9.76
N GLY A 140 -2.34 13.01 -11.04
CA GLY A 140 -3.31 13.61 -11.96
C GLY A 140 -3.61 12.69 -13.14
N ASN A 141 -4.69 12.99 -13.88
CA ASN A 141 -5.06 12.21 -15.07
C ASN A 141 -3.97 12.23 -16.18
N GLY A 142 -3.18 13.31 -16.25
CA GLY A 142 -2.05 13.44 -17.19
C GLY A 142 -1.00 12.34 -17.00
N PRO A 143 -0.32 12.27 -15.84
CA PRO A 143 0.62 11.19 -15.53
C PRO A 143 0.06 9.79 -15.74
N VAL A 144 -1.21 9.55 -15.37
CA VAL A 144 -1.86 8.24 -15.54
C VAL A 144 -1.98 7.87 -17.01
N LYS A 145 -2.40 8.81 -17.87
CA LYS A 145 -2.47 8.60 -19.31
C LYS A 145 -1.10 8.28 -19.89
N VAL A 146 -0.06 9.00 -19.46
CA VAL A 146 1.32 8.77 -19.90
C VAL A 146 1.81 7.40 -19.46
N ALA A 147 1.68 7.08 -18.17
CA ALA A 147 2.07 5.78 -17.60
C ALA A 147 1.37 4.62 -18.34
N ARG A 148 0.07 4.73 -18.60
CA ARG A 148 -0.68 3.74 -19.38
C ARG A 148 -0.11 3.57 -20.79
N SER A 149 0.24 4.68 -21.47
CA SER A 149 0.84 4.63 -22.81
C SER A 149 2.23 3.99 -22.84
N LEU A 150 2.92 3.93 -21.70
CA LEU A 150 4.22 3.29 -21.51
C LEU A 150 4.11 1.86 -20.97
N GLY A 151 2.89 1.32 -20.84
CA GLY A 151 2.65 -0.06 -20.39
C GLY A 151 2.67 -0.26 -18.88
N PHE A 152 2.58 0.81 -18.08
CA PHE A 152 2.31 0.66 -16.65
C PHE A 152 0.90 0.08 -16.47
N ASP A 153 0.77 -0.90 -15.59
CA ASP A 153 -0.46 -1.64 -15.32
C ASP A 153 -0.94 -1.53 -13.88
N LEU A 154 -0.17 -0.86 -13.01
CA LEU A 154 -0.51 -0.62 -11.61
C LEU A 154 -0.30 0.86 -11.23
N LEU A 155 -1.33 1.45 -10.62
CA LEU A 155 -1.23 2.65 -9.80
C LEU A 155 -1.28 2.25 -8.33
N GLY A 156 -0.16 2.41 -7.62
CA GLY A 156 -0.03 2.07 -6.21
C GLY A 156 -0.09 3.30 -5.30
N ALA A 157 -0.22 3.04 -4.00
CA ALA A 157 -0.26 4.07 -2.94
C ALA A 157 -1.33 5.17 -3.14
N LEU A 158 -2.46 4.82 -3.77
CA LEU A 158 -3.57 5.76 -3.87
C LEU A 158 -4.19 6.00 -2.48
N CYS A 159 -4.50 7.24 -2.14
CA CYS A 159 -5.13 7.58 -0.86
C CYS A 159 -6.63 7.80 -1.02
N ALA A 160 -7.41 6.74 -0.79
CA ALA A 160 -8.86 6.87 -0.66
C ALA A 160 -9.21 7.69 0.60
N ASP A 161 -10.19 8.59 0.47
CA ASP A 161 -10.81 9.32 1.58
C ASP A 161 -9.85 10.11 2.48
N GLN A 162 -8.74 10.62 1.92
CA GLN A 162 -7.74 11.38 2.65
C GLN A 162 -7.92 12.90 2.53
N ASN A 163 -8.61 13.52 3.48
CA ASN A 163 -8.87 14.97 3.48
C ASN A 163 -7.68 15.82 3.98
N TRP A 164 -6.51 15.75 3.33
CA TRP A 164 -5.56 16.87 3.41
C TRP A 164 -6.12 18.00 2.53
N GLY A 165 -6.30 19.19 3.12
CA GLY A 165 -6.90 20.34 2.43
C GLY A 165 -6.13 20.77 1.18
N ASP A 166 -6.71 21.71 0.43
CA ASP A 166 -6.20 22.29 -0.83
C ASP A 166 -4.84 23.01 -0.67
N GLY A 167 -3.79 22.25 -0.36
CA GLY A 167 -2.40 22.67 -0.41
C GLY A 167 -1.71 22.21 -1.70
N PRO A 168 -0.46 22.62 -1.93
CA PRO A 168 0.32 22.23 -3.12
C PRO A 168 0.69 20.74 -3.17
N PHE A 169 0.18 19.92 -2.24
CA PHE A 169 0.39 18.49 -2.16
C PHE A 169 -0.99 17.81 -2.11
N GLN A 170 -1.63 17.75 -3.28
CA GLN A 170 -2.97 17.17 -3.42
C GLN A 170 -2.88 15.64 -3.38
N ILE A 171 -2.91 15.09 -2.17
CA ILE A 171 -2.84 13.64 -1.93
C ILE A 171 -4.22 12.98 -1.83
N ASN A 172 -5.29 13.76 -1.97
CA ASN A 172 -6.66 13.30 -1.75
C ASN A 172 -7.27 12.75 -3.05
N HIS A 173 -7.58 11.45 -3.07
CA HIS A 173 -8.28 10.81 -4.19
C HIS A 173 -9.75 10.54 -3.88
N TRP A 174 -10.43 11.49 -3.23
CA TRP A 174 -11.84 11.35 -2.84
C TRP A 174 -12.73 10.89 -4.00
N GLY A 175 -13.60 9.92 -3.72
CA GLY A 175 -14.54 9.33 -4.66
C GLY A 175 -13.98 8.11 -5.38
N MET A 176 -12.71 7.76 -5.18
CA MET A 176 -12.16 6.51 -5.68
C MET A 176 -12.68 5.29 -4.91
N PRO A 177 -12.77 4.11 -5.54
CA PRO A 177 -13.07 2.87 -4.82
C PRO A 177 -12.09 2.63 -3.67
N ALA A 178 -12.63 2.30 -2.50
CA ALA A 178 -11.85 1.88 -1.33
C ALA A 178 -11.40 0.42 -1.42
N ARG A 179 -11.15 -0.11 -2.63
CA ARG A 179 -10.65 -1.47 -2.91
C ARG A 179 -9.85 -1.46 -4.21
N PRO A 180 -9.06 -2.49 -4.55
CA PRO A 180 -8.49 -2.60 -5.89
C PRO A 180 -9.55 -2.51 -6.99
N TYR A 181 -9.28 -1.70 -8.01
CA TYR A 181 -10.24 -1.45 -9.10
C TYR A 181 -9.55 -1.28 -10.44
N PHE A 182 -10.27 -1.53 -11.53
CA PHE A 182 -9.78 -1.18 -12.86
C PHE A 182 -9.90 0.32 -13.06
N VAL A 183 -8.79 0.98 -13.39
CA VAL A 183 -8.70 2.43 -13.53
C VAL A 183 -9.31 2.86 -14.86
N SER A 184 -10.29 3.76 -14.83
CA SER A 184 -10.89 4.34 -16.04
C SER A 184 -9.89 5.19 -16.82
N SER A 185 -10.11 5.30 -18.14
CA SER A 185 -9.36 6.22 -19.00
C SER A 185 -9.82 7.68 -18.87
N GLU A 186 -11.01 7.93 -18.33
CA GLU A 186 -11.57 9.29 -18.17
C GLU A 186 -11.04 10.00 -16.94
N ASP A 187 -11.02 9.30 -15.81
CA ASP A 187 -10.57 9.79 -14.52
C ASP A 187 -10.00 8.62 -13.74
N PHE A 188 -8.77 8.74 -13.26
CA PHE A 188 -8.11 7.63 -12.60
C PHE A 188 -8.85 7.19 -11.33
N ARG A 189 -9.64 8.07 -10.70
CA ARG A 189 -10.42 7.76 -9.50
C ARG A 189 -11.66 6.93 -9.83
N LYS A 190 -12.08 6.83 -11.09
CA LYS A 190 -13.29 6.11 -11.47
C LYS A 190 -12.97 4.65 -11.82
N PRO A 191 -13.86 3.70 -11.47
CA PRO A 191 -13.80 2.37 -12.03
C PRO A 191 -14.03 2.41 -13.54
N GLY A 192 -13.25 1.61 -14.26
CA GLY A 192 -13.34 1.37 -15.70
C GLY A 192 -13.53 -0.11 -16.02
N PRO A 193 -13.47 -0.49 -17.30
CA PRO A 193 -13.54 -1.88 -17.72
C PRO A 193 -12.26 -2.66 -17.32
N GLY A 194 -12.45 -3.90 -16.91
CA GLY A 194 -11.37 -4.87 -16.68
C GLY A 194 -10.99 -5.63 -17.95
N ASN A 195 -9.77 -6.17 -17.96
CA ASN A 195 -9.22 -7.14 -18.91
C ASN A 195 -7.72 -7.37 -18.59
N SER A 196 -7.08 -8.27 -19.32
CA SER A 196 -5.65 -8.59 -19.19
C SER A 196 -4.70 -7.38 -19.35
N GLY A 197 -5.11 -6.36 -20.10
CA GLY A 197 -4.35 -5.11 -20.33
C GLY A 197 -4.84 -3.91 -19.52
N ALA A 198 -5.80 -4.09 -18.60
CA ALA A 198 -6.32 -2.99 -17.80
C ALA A 198 -5.25 -2.51 -16.80
N MET A 199 -5.32 -1.23 -16.44
CA MET A 199 -4.54 -0.69 -15.33
C MET A 199 -5.35 -0.87 -14.04
N VAL A 200 -4.72 -1.31 -12.96
CA VAL A 200 -5.36 -1.51 -11.66
C VAL A 200 -4.89 -0.45 -10.69
N GLY A 201 -5.82 0.16 -9.96
CA GLY A 201 -5.55 1.08 -8.88
C GLY A 201 -5.60 0.32 -7.57
N VAL A 202 -4.52 0.38 -6.79
CA VAL A 202 -4.42 -0.20 -5.46
C VAL A 202 -4.11 0.92 -4.48
N GLN A 203 -4.96 1.05 -3.48
CA GLN A 203 -4.77 2.05 -2.45
C GLN A 203 -3.67 1.65 -1.48
N GLN A 204 -3.12 2.66 -0.83
CA GLN A 204 -2.12 2.49 0.21
C GLN A 204 -2.67 1.76 1.44
N CYS A 205 -3.81 2.24 1.92
CA CYS A 205 -4.51 1.72 3.09
C CYS A 205 -6.01 1.98 2.92
N GLU A 206 -6.82 1.13 3.53
CA GLU A 206 -8.27 1.29 3.57
C GLU A 206 -8.74 1.80 4.92
N ARG A 207 -9.73 2.68 4.89
CA ARG A 207 -10.39 3.20 6.07
C ARG A 207 -11.69 2.44 6.30
N TYR A 208 -11.63 1.33 7.02
CA TYR A 208 -12.84 0.57 7.37
C TYR A 208 -13.50 1.01 8.69
N THR A 209 -12.96 2.02 9.37
CA THR A 209 -13.55 2.54 10.60
C THR A 209 -14.62 3.57 10.26
N VAL A 210 -15.88 3.18 10.41
CA VAL A 210 -17.03 4.09 10.41
C VAL A 210 -16.87 5.00 11.64
N GLY A 211 -16.38 6.24 11.44
CA GLY A 211 -16.30 7.24 12.53
C GLY A 211 -15.06 8.13 12.53
N CYS A 212 -14.02 7.82 11.75
CA CYS A 212 -12.85 8.69 11.62
C CYS A 212 -13.07 9.71 10.48
N ARG A 213 -13.96 10.68 10.71
CA ARG A 213 -14.15 11.85 9.85
C ARG A 213 -13.65 13.10 10.56
N ASP A 214 -12.36 13.19 10.82
CA ASP A 214 -11.62 14.46 10.72
C ASP A 214 -10.09 14.23 10.91
N TYR A 215 -9.36 14.26 9.78
CA TYR A 215 -7.90 14.47 9.63
C TYR A 215 -6.86 13.40 10.04
N ASN A 216 -5.88 13.30 9.11
CA ASN A 216 -4.55 12.67 9.07
C ASN A 216 -4.47 11.13 8.89
N CYS A 217 -3.46 10.71 8.11
CA CYS A 217 -3.25 9.35 7.61
C CYS A 217 -3.33 8.34 8.76
N VAL A 218 -4.33 7.48 8.75
CA VAL A 218 -4.40 6.34 9.66
C VAL A 218 -3.54 5.24 9.03
N TYR A 219 -2.43 4.90 9.68
CA TYR A 219 -1.56 3.81 9.23
C TYR A 219 -2.03 2.50 9.86
N SER A 220 -1.84 1.39 9.16
CA SER A 220 -2.58 0.12 9.34
C SER A 220 -2.77 -0.34 10.78
N PHE A 221 -3.97 -0.86 11.09
CA PHE A 221 -4.36 -1.38 12.41
C PHE A 221 -4.36 -0.35 13.54
N GLU A 222 -4.02 0.90 13.24
CA GLU A 222 -4.57 2.03 13.97
C GLU A 222 -6.03 2.10 13.56
N GLY A 223 -6.95 1.77 14.46
CA GLY A 223 -8.26 2.37 14.34
C GLY A 223 -8.01 3.86 14.41
N GLY A 224 -8.72 4.62 13.58
CA GLY A 224 -8.58 6.07 13.55
C GLY A 224 -8.71 6.75 14.92
N ILE A 225 -9.11 6.02 15.96
CA ILE A 225 -9.10 6.38 17.37
C ILE A 225 -7.70 6.65 17.94
N SER A 226 -6.69 5.82 17.68
CA SER A 226 -5.38 6.00 18.33
C SER A 226 -4.67 7.25 17.81
N TYR A 227 -4.79 7.52 16.50
CA TYR A 227 -4.33 8.77 15.89
C TYR A 227 -5.28 9.96 16.21
N ALA A 228 -6.58 9.71 16.40
CA ALA A 228 -7.51 10.73 16.91
C ALA A 228 -7.13 11.19 18.32
N PHE A 229 -6.59 10.30 19.16
CA PHE A 229 -6.09 10.67 20.47
C PHE A 229 -4.81 11.52 20.38
N ASP A 230 -3.95 11.35 19.36
CA ASP A 230 -2.77 12.18 19.17
C ASP A 230 -3.09 13.67 19.01
N GLN A 231 -4.24 14.01 18.43
CA GLN A 231 -4.70 15.39 18.35
C GLN A 231 -5.23 15.94 19.69
N TYR A 232 -5.79 15.08 20.56
CA TYR A 232 -6.11 15.44 21.94
C TYR A 232 -4.86 15.51 22.84
N ILE A 233 -3.79 14.79 22.48
CA ILE A 233 -2.54 14.66 23.24
C ILE A 233 -1.52 15.78 22.90
N ALA A 234 -1.93 16.86 22.22
CA ALA A 234 -1.18 18.11 22.36
C ALA A 234 -1.18 18.64 23.83
N GLN A 235 -2.06 18.09 24.70
CA GLN A 235 -2.21 18.51 26.10
C GLN A 235 -1.90 17.43 27.15
N ALA A 236 -1.74 16.14 26.80
CA ALA A 236 -1.48 15.07 27.76
C ALA A 236 -0.02 14.59 27.66
N LYS A 237 0.71 14.59 28.77
CA LYS A 237 2.13 14.25 28.79
C LYS A 237 2.42 12.74 28.80
N ASP A 238 1.38 11.91 28.87
CA ASP A 238 1.51 10.44 28.93
C ASP A 238 0.76 9.81 27.75
N LYS A 239 1.54 9.28 26.81
CA LYS A 239 1.07 8.64 25.56
C LYS A 239 0.95 7.14 25.80
N VAL A 240 -0.25 6.63 26.05
CA VAL A 240 -0.48 5.20 26.27
C VAL A 240 -1.56 4.72 25.30
N VAL A 241 -1.20 3.80 24.40
CA VAL A 241 -2.19 2.92 23.76
C VAL A 241 -2.68 2.00 24.86
N ASP A 242 -3.87 2.26 25.40
CA ASP A 242 -4.40 1.45 26.48
C ASP A 242 -4.90 0.08 25.98
N GLU A 243 -5.06 -0.86 26.90
CA GLU A 243 -5.49 -2.23 26.59
C GLU A 243 -6.88 -2.29 25.94
N ILE A 244 -7.73 -1.27 26.16
CA ILE A 244 -9.08 -1.21 25.61
C ILE A 244 -9.03 -0.88 24.12
N ILE A 245 -8.24 0.13 23.73
CA ILE A 245 -8.01 0.48 22.32
C ILE A 245 -7.42 -0.73 21.60
N LEU A 246 -6.39 -1.36 22.19
CA LEU A 246 -5.76 -2.55 21.62
C LEU A 246 -6.74 -3.73 21.45
N SER A 247 -7.62 -3.95 22.43
CA SER A 247 -8.66 -4.98 22.34
C SER A 247 -9.61 -4.68 21.19
N ARG A 248 -10.05 -3.43 21.05
CA ARG A 248 -10.99 -3.02 19.98
C ARG A 248 -10.39 -3.14 18.59
N GLU A 249 -9.10 -2.85 18.42
CA GLU A 249 -8.40 -3.09 17.15
C GLU A 249 -8.36 -4.57 16.77
N LYS A 250 -8.13 -5.43 17.76
CA LYS A 250 -8.17 -6.88 17.55
C LYS A 250 -9.58 -7.34 17.23
N ASP A 251 -10.59 -6.87 17.96
CA ASP A 251 -11.99 -7.18 17.72
C ASP A 251 -12.42 -6.70 16.32
N PHE A 252 -12.00 -5.50 15.92
CA PHE A 252 -12.22 -4.96 14.59
C PHE A 252 -11.67 -5.91 13.51
N LEU A 253 -10.40 -6.28 13.66
CA LEU A 253 -9.73 -7.14 12.70
C LEU A 253 -10.37 -8.53 12.63
N GLU A 254 -10.74 -9.12 13.78
CA GLU A 254 -11.46 -10.39 13.81
C GLU A 254 -12.84 -10.29 13.15
N CYS A 255 -13.59 -9.21 13.40
CA CYS A 255 -14.87 -8.98 12.73
C CYS A 255 -14.70 -8.81 11.21
N LEU A 256 -13.66 -8.10 10.77
CA LEU A 256 -13.33 -7.93 9.36
C LEU A 256 -13.03 -9.26 8.69
N LEU A 257 -12.14 -10.06 9.28
CA LEU A 257 -11.81 -11.38 8.76
C LEU A 257 -13.06 -12.27 8.71
N ASN A 258 -13.80 -12.39 9.82
CA ASN A 258 -15.01 -13.21 9.87
C ASN A 258 -16.07 -12.78 8.84
N SER A 259 -16.17 -11.48 8.55
CA SER A 259 -17.10 -10.95 7.54
C SER A 259 -16.59 -11.23 6.12
N ALA A 260 -15.29 -11.08 5.87
CA ALA A 260 -14.68 -11.40 4.58
C ALA A 260 -14.90 -12.87 4.21
N GLY A 261 -14.88 -13.77 5.20
CA GLY A 261 -15.21 -15.19 5.06
C GLY A 261 -16.66 -15.50 4.63
N GLN A 262 -17.52 -14.50 4.48
CA GLN A 262 -18.92 -14.65 4.08
C GLN A 262 -19.20 -14.02 2.71
N THR A 263 -18.17 -13.58 2.00
CA THR A 263 -18.31 -12.95 0.68
C THR A 263 -18.25 -13.98 -0.45
N ASP A 264 -19.03 -13.74 -1.50
CA ASP A 264 -19.12 -14.59 -2.69
C ASP A 264 -17.94 -14.42 -3.67
N THR A 265 -16.97 -13.57 -3.33
CA THR A 265 -15.75 -13.30 -4.09
C THR A 265 -14.63 -12.97 -3.11
N PRO A 266 -13.35 -13.20 -3.43
CA PRO A 266 -12.25 -12.74 -2.58
C PRO A 266 -12.41 -11.26 -2.18
N PHE A 267 -12.34 -11.01 -0.87
CA PHE A 267 -12.36 -9.68 -0.30
C PHE A 267 -10.95 -9.12 -0.20
N PHE A 268 -10.63 -8.16 -1.04
CA PHE A 268 -9.34 -7.48 -1.03
C PHE A 268 -9.36 -6.34 -0.03
N PHE A 269 -8.32 -6.28 0.80
CA PHE A 269 -8.09 -5.13 1.64
C PHE A 269 -6.64 -4.69 1.68
N SER A 270 -6.39 -3.38 1.78
CA SER A 270 -5.06 -2.79 1.76
C SER A 270 -4.63 -2.26 3.12
N CYS A 271 -3.42 -2.64 3.53
CA CYS A 271 -2.77 -2.26 4.77
C CYS A 271 -1.44 -1.54 4.48
N GLY A 272 -1.43 -0.21 4.61
CA GLY A 272 -0.22 0.61 4.63
C GLY A 272 0.44 0.63 6.02
N ILE A 273 1.59 -0.02 6.18
CA ILE A 273 2.29 -0.22 7.45
C ILE A 273 3.52 0.68 7.51
N GLU A 274 3.60 1.48 8.59
CA GLU A 274 4.80 2.23 8.96
C GLU A 274 5.39 1.66 10.25
N MET A 275 6.67 1.28 10.25
CA MET A 275 7.40 0.95 11.50
C MET A 275 8.29 2.09 11.94
N ASN A 276 8.74 2.90 10.98
CA ASN A 276 9.79 3.90 11.12
C ASN A 276 9.25 5.25 10.66
N GLY A 277 9.19 6.21 11.57
CA GLY A 277 8.55 7.50 11.35
C GLY A 277 7.26 7.70 12.16
N VAL A 278 6.72 6.61 12.68
CA VAL A 278 5.74 6.55 13.76
C VAL A 278 6.42 6.45 15.13
N TRP A 279 5.64 6.49 16.21
CA TRP A 279 6.17 6.30 17.56
C TRP A 279 6.61 4.84 17.80
N PRO A 280 7.63 4.58 18.64
CA PRO A 280 8.12 3.22 18.86
C PRO A 280 7.05 2.21 19.28
N GLU A 281 6.08 2.63 20.10
CA GLU A 281 4.97 1.75 20.50
C GLU A 281 4.01 1.44 19.33
N MET A 282 3.86 2.34 18.36
CA MET A 282 3.10 2.08 17.13
C MET A 282 3.83 1.07 16.24
N GLY A 283 5.16 1.16 16.15
CA GLY A 283 5.96 0.13 15.46
C GLY A 283 5.76 -1.26 16.09
N LYS A 284 5.77 -1.35 17.43
CA LYS A 284 5.48 -2.60 18.14
C LYS A 284 4.04 -3.08 17.93
N LEU A 285 3.07 -2.17 17.92
CA LEU A 285 1.67 -2.47 17.62
C LEU A 285 1.52 -3.06 16.23
N ASN A 286 2.08 -2.40 15.22
CA ASN A 286 2.06 -2.86 13.83
C ASN A 286 2.69 -4.23 13.70
N ARG A 287 3.83 -4.46 14.36
CA ARG A 287 4.47 -5.78 14.42
C ARG A 287 3.55 -6.84 15.05
N MET A 288 2.94 -6.54 16.20
CA MET A 288 2.03 -7.46 16.88
C MET A 288 0.81 -7.80 16.00
N MET A 289 0.26 -6.82 15.26
CA MET A 289 -0.89 -7.04 14.37
C MET A 289 -0.50 -7.87 13.13
N MET A 290 0.70 -7.66 12.58
CA MET A 290 1.24 -8.53 11.52
C MET A 290 1.41 -9.97 12.01
N GLU A 291 1.98 -10.18 13.19
CA GLU A 291 2.10 -11.50 13.81
C GLU A 291 0.73 -12.16 14.04
N HIS A 292 -0.25 -11.36 14.48
CA HIS A 292 -1.62 -11.83 14.65
C HIS A 292 -2.23 -12.29 13.33
N LEU A 293 -2.12 -11.51 12.26
CA LEU A 293 -2.58 -11.91 10.93
C LEU A 293 -1.90 -13.19 10.44
N VAL A 294 -0.57 -13.29 10.58
CA VAL A 294 0.19 -14.49 10.21
C VAL A 294 -0.33 -15.71 10.98
N LYS A 295 -0.61 -15.56 12.28
CA LYS A 295 -1.22 -16.61 13.08
C LYS A 295 -2.62 -16.97 12.56
N ARG A 296 -3.47 -15.98 12.27
CA ARG A 296 -4.85 -16.20 11.80
C ARG A 296 -4.90 -16.85 10.43
N SER A 297 -3.94 -16.60 9.55
CA SER A 297 -3.87 -17.27 8.23
C SER A 297 -3.73 -18.80 8.29
N ARG A 298 -3.42 -19.36 9.46
CA ARG A 298 -3.38 -20.83 9.67
C ARG A 298 -4.77 -21.44 9.82
N ASP A 299 -5.72 -20.68 10.36
CA ASP A 299 -7.06 -21.17 10.74
C ASP A 299 -8.19 -20.42 10.02
N PHE A 300 -7.85 -19.41 9.23
CA PHE A 300 -8.78 -18.56 8.49
C PHE A 300 -8.36 -18.49 7.01
N PRO A 301 -9.31 -18.43 6.05
CA PRO A 301 -9.04 -18.15 4.63
C PRO A 301 -8.48 -16.74 4.40
N LEU A 302 -7.22 -16.52 4.81
CA LEU A 302 -6.50 -15.26 4.69
C LEU A 302 -5.25 -15.48 3.84
N ALA A 303 -5.14 -14.69 2.78
CA ALA A 303 -3.96 -14.62 1.94
C ALA A 303 -3.27 -13.27 2.08
N PHE A 304 -1.96 -13.26 1.89
CA PHE A 304 -1.16 -12.04 1.80
C PHE A 304 -0.70 -11.83 0.37
N ALA A 305 -0.75 -10.59 -0.09
CA ALA A 305 -0.31 -10.19 -1.42
C ALA A 305 0.40 -8.84 -1.38
N ASN A 306 1.21 -8.59 -2.40
CA ASN A 306 1.64 -7.24 -2.76
C ASN A 306 0.69 -6.65 -3.82
N ALA A 307 0.81 -5.37 -4.12
CA ALA A 307 -0.06 -4.68 -5.06
C ALA A 307 0.09 -5.21 -6.50
N SER A 308 1.32 -5.53 -6.95
CA SER A 308 1.56 -6.06 -8.29
C SER A 308 0.88 -7.41 -8.53
N GLU A 309 0.96 -8.35 -7.59
CA GLU A 309 0.28 -9.65 -7.69
C GLU A 309 -1.25 -9.49 -7.61
N THR A 310 -1.74 -8.53 -6.81
CA THR A 310 -3.16 -8.18 -6.78
C THR A 310 -3.62 -7.67 -8.16
N ALA A 311 -2.86 -6.77 -8.78
CA ALA A 311 -3.18 -6.26 -10.11
C ALA A 311 -3.17 -7.36 -11.19
N LYS A 312 -2.21 -8.29 -11.13
CA LYS A 312 -2.18 -9.47 -12.02
C LYS A 312 -3.39 -10.37 -11.79
N PHE A 313 -3.75 -10.65 -10.54
CA PHE A 313 -4.93 -11.44 -10.21
C PHE A 313 -6.20 -10.79 -10.77
N MET A 314 -6.41 -9.51 -10.49
CA MET A 314 -7.57 -8.75 -10.97
C MET A 314 -7.73 -8.88 -12.49
N ARG A 315 -6.68 -8.58 -13.26
CA ARG A 315 -6.69 -8.61 -14.73
C ARG A 315 -6.89 -10.01 -15.32
N ARG A 316 -6.52 -11.06 -14.58
CA ARG A 316 -6.67 -12.45 -15.01
C ARG A 316 -8.07 -12.99 -14.76
N HIS A 317 -8.73 -12.53 -13.69
CA HIS A 317 -9.96 -13.14 -13.18
C HIS A 317 -11.21 -12.30 -13.38
N TYR A 318 -11.09 -10.99 -13.59
CA TYR A 318 -12.24 -10.10 -13.69
C TYR A 318 -12.23 -9.22 -14.95
N ASP A 319 -13.42 -9.02 -15.50
CA ASP A 319 -13.72 -8.09 -16.60
C ASP A 319 -14.33 -6.77 -16.10
N LYS A 320 -14.64 -6.69 -14.81
CA LYS A 320 -15.13 -5.50 -14.09
C LYS A 320 -14.66 -5.53 -12.64
N THR A 321 -14.62 -4.38 -11.98
CA THR A 321 -14.24 -4.32 -10.55
C THR A 321 -15.18 -5.21 -9.73
N PRO A 322 -14.68 -6.17 -8.93
CA PRO A 322 -15.52 -7.03 -8.13
C PRO A 322 -16.21 -6.24 -7.02
N GLU A 323 -17.51 -6.51 -6.85
CA GLU A 323 -18.32 -5.96 -5.78
C GLU A 323 -18.39 -6.96 -4.62
N SER A 324 -18.31 -6.44 -3.40
CA SER A 324 -18.24 -7.22 -2.17
C SER A 324 -18.79 -6.33 -1.08
N ILE A 325 -19.66 -6.88 -0.24
CA ILE A 325 -20.31 -6.16 0.85
C ILE A 325 -19.85 -6.82 2.14
N LEU A 326 -19.36 -6.01 3.08
CA LEU A 326 -19.06 -6.45 4.43
C LEU A 326 -19.97 -5.75 5.43
N TYR A 327 -20.37 -6.50 6.45
CA TYR A 327 -21.12 -5.98 7.58
C TYR A 327 -20.22 -6.01 8.81
N LEU A 328 -19.67 -4.85 9.17
CA LEU A 328 -18.84 -4.71 10.35
C LEU A 328 -19.67 -4.15 11.52
N PRO A 329 -19.59 -4.75 12.72
CA PRO A 329 -20.16 -4.14 13.90
C PRO A 329 -19.38 -2.88 14.28
N ASP A 330 -20.05 -1.95 14.92
CA ASP A 330 -19.39 -0.79 15.55
C ASP A 330 -18.66 -1.24 16.82
N VAL A 331 -17.46 -1.80 16.66
CA VAL A 331 -16.58 -2.25 17.76
C VAL A 331 -16.09 -1.10 18.64
N TYR A 332 -16.33 0.14 18.20
CA TYR A 332 -15.97 1.33 18.93
C TYR A 332 -17.17 1.95 19.66
N CYS A 333 -18.35 1.35 19.58
CA CYS A 333 -19.55 1.70 20.33
C CYS A 333 -19.91 3.20 20.23
N GLY A 334 -19.86 3.78 19.04
CA GLY A 334 -20.22 5.17 18.78
C GLY A 334 -19.15 6.19 19.16
N LEU A 335 -17.92 5.75 19.46
CA LEU A 335 -16.80 6.66 19.63
C LEU A 335 -16.47 7.36 18.30
N THR A 336 -16.80 8.64 18.23
CA THR A 336 -16.49 9.51 17.10
C THR A 336 -15.29 10.41 17.41
N GLN A 337 -14.45 10.67 16.41
CA GLN A 337 -13.44 11.71 16.48
C GLN A 337 -14.07 13.11 16.32
N GLY A 338 -13.60 14.08 17.12
CA GLY A 338 -13.76 15.50 16.79
C GLY A 338 -15.00 16.23 17.31
N GLY A 339 -15.78 15.66 18.24
CA GLY A 339 -16.79 16.43 19.00
C GLY A 339 -17.77 17.26 18.17
N LYS A 340 -18.10 16.85 16.93
CA LYS A 340 -19.27 17.40 16.24
C LYS A 340 -20.49 16.65 16.76
N PRO A 341 -21.52 17.35 17.27
CA PRO A 341 -22.73 16.69 17.73
C PRO A 341 -23.35 15.90 16.59
N ALA A 342 -23.97 14.77 16.93
CA ALA A 342 -24.87 14.07 16.03
C ALA A 342 -25.87 15.09 15.46
N CYS A 343 -25.84 15.28 14.15
CA CYS A 343 -26.86 16.10 13.50
C CYS A 343 -28.19 15.34 13.61
N HIS A 344 -29.10 15.89 14.41
CA HIS A 344 -30.54 15.74 14.22
C HIS A 344 -31.00 16.64 13.08
#